data_AF-A0A7M1LE99-F1
#
_entry.id   AF-A0A7M1LE99-F1
#
_cell.length_a   1.000
_cell.length_b   1.000
_cell.length_c   1.000
_cell.angle_alpha   90.00
_cell.angle_beta   90.00
_cell.angle_gamma   90.00
#
_symmetry.space_group_name_H-M   'P 1'
#
loop_
_entity.id
_entity.type
_entity.pdbx_description
1 polymer ?
#
loop_
_entity_poly.entity_id
_entity_poly.type
_entity_poly.pdbx_seq_one_letter_code
_entity_poly.pdbx_strand_id
1 'polypeptide(L)'
;MKRPSINSIIRGADALSLGISLVVAVVLGFVVGYYLSKWTGIKALLWVGLGFGFAAAIANVYKFYKFQQRELHELEDDPKYAEYAKTIKKQEEDRLAMKKKMDPNYSKDDEKYGLDEWDKEDMKWEK
;
A
#
# COMPACT_ATOMS: atom_id res chain seq x y z
N MET A 1 20.06 -9.31 -13.72
CA MET A 1 19.29 -9.58 -12.48
C MET A 1 18.80 -8.26 -11.92
N LYS A 2 17.49 -7.97 -12.03
CA LYS A 2 16.84 -6.76 -11.52
C LYS A 2 16.79 -6.89 -9.98
N ARG A 3 17.53 -6.03 -9.26
CA ARG A 3 17.53 -6.06 -7.78
C ARG A 3 16.17 -5.54 -7.30
N PRO A 4 15.44 -6.27 -6.44
CA PRO A 4 14.20 -5.75 -5.89
C PRO A 4 14.50 -4.46 -5.13
N SER A 5 13.71 -3.42 -5.38
CA SER A 5 13.86 -2.15 -4.67
C SER A 5 13.50 -2.36 -3.20
N ILE A 6 14.28 -1.79 -2.28
CA ILE A 6 14.06 -1.91 -0.82
C ILE A 6 12.63 -1.50 -0.46
N ASN A 7 12.08 -0.49 -1.15
CA ASN A 7 10.71 -0.02 -0.98
C ASN A 7 9.64 -1.09 -1.27
N SER A 8 9.86 -1.97 -2.25
CA SER A 8 8.93 -3.06 -2.56
C SER A 8 8.93 -4.14 -1.47
N ILE A 9 10.09 -4.39 -0.86
CA ILE A 9 10.25 -5.33 0.25
C ILE A 9 9.57 -4.79 1.50
N ILE A 10 9.75 -3.49 1.80
CA ILE A 10 9.12 -2.83 2.94
C ILE A 10 7.60 -2.82 2.81
N ARG A 11 7.05 -2.40 1.65
CA ARG A 11 5.60 -2.44 1.41
C ARG A 11 5.00 -3.84 1.52
N GLY A 12 5.73 -4.87 1.06
CA GLY A 12 5.33 -6.26 1.24
C GLY A 12 5.37 -6.73 2.70
N ALA A 13 6.36 -6.26 3.47
CA ALA A 13 6.51 -6.58 4.88
C ALA A 13 5.40 -5.93 5.75
N ASP A 14 4.97 -4.71 5.43
CA ASP A 14 3.90 -4.02 6.16
C ASP A 14 2.55 -4.77 6.05
N ALA A 15 2.19 -5.21 4.85
CA ALA A 15 0.99 -6.02 4.64
C ALA A 15 1.05 -7.38 5.35
N LEU A 16 2.23 -8.01 5.38
CA LEU A 16 2.44 -9.27 6.10
C LEU A 16 2.38 -9.07 7.62
N SER A 17 2.95 -7.99 8.14
CA SER A 17 2.92 -7.62 9.55
C SER A 17 1.49 -7.44 10.06
N LEU A 18 0.63 -6.82 9.23
CA LEU A 18 -0.80 -6.72 9.51
C LEU A 18 -1.49 -8.08 9.62
N GLY A 19 -1.25 -8.96 8.65
CA GLY A 19 -1.80 -10.31 8.67
C GLY A 19 -1.34 -11.12 9.88
N ILE A 20 -0.06 -11.01 10.25
CA ILE A 20 0.49 -11.70 11.42
C ILE A 20 -0.18 -11.20 12.71
N SER A 21 -0.40 -9.90 12.87
CA SER A 21 -1.05 -9.34 14.06
C SER A 21 -2.48 -9.87 14.29
N LEU A 22 -3.23 -10.09 13.20
CA LEU A 22 -4.56 -10.73 13.21
C LEU A 22 -4.49 -12.15 13.75
N VAL A 23 -3.57 -12.95 13.21
CA VAL A 23 -3.38 -14.34 13.65
C VAL A 23 -2.99 -14.39 15.12
N VAL A 24 -2.05 -13.53 15.54
CA VAL A 24 -1.61 -13.45 16.94
C VAL A 24 -2.78 -13.08 17.87
N ALA A 25 -3.63 -12.12 17.50
CA ALA A 25 -4.79 -11.72 18.30
C ALA A 25 -5.80 -12.87 18.46
N VAL A 26 -6.10 -13.59 17.38
CA VAL A 26 -7.02 -14.75 17.42
C VAL A 26 -6.41 -15.89 18.24
N VAL A 27 -5.12 -16.19 18.06
CA VAL A 27 -4.41 -17.22 18.83
C VAL A 27 -4.41 -16.88 20.32
N LEU A 28 -4.16 -15.62 20.69
CA LEU A 28 -4.20 -15.19 22.09
C LEU A 28 -5.61 -15.33 22.68
N GLY A 29 -6.65 -14.91 21.95
CA GLY A 29 -8.04 -15.10 22.37
C GLY A 29 -8.41 -16.57 22.55
N PHE A 30 -7.96 -17.43 21.63
CA PHE A 30 -8.16 -18.86 21.70
C PHE A 30 -7.40 -19.50 22.87
N VAL A 31 -6.13 -19.17 23.08
CA VAL A 31 -5.31 -19.70 24.17
C VAL A 31 -5.90 -19.31 25.52
N VAL A 32 -6.32 -18.05 25.69
CA VAL A 32 -6.98 -17.58 26.91
C VAL A 32 -8.31 -18.29 27.12
N GLY A 33 -9.14 -18.40 26.08
CA GLY A 33 -10.41 -19.13 26.12
C GLY A 33 -10.24 -20.61 26.46
N TYR A 34 -9.20 -21.25 25.93
CA TYR A 34 -8.85 -22.64 26.20
C TYR A 34 -8.41 -22.86 27.62
N TYR A 35 -7.54 -21.99 28.13
CA TYR A 35 -7.06 -22.08 29.50
C TYR A 35 -8.21 -21.89 30.52
N LEU A 36 -9.08 -20.90 30.28
CA LEU A 36 -10.27 -20.67 31.11
C LEU A 36 -11.25 -21.84 31.05
N SER A 37 -11.49 -22.40 29.86
CA SER A 37 -12.40 -23.54 29.69
C SER A 37 -11.89 -24.80 30.41
N LYS A 38 -10.57 -25.01 30.42
CA LYS A 38 -9.94 -26.14 31.14
C LYS A 38 -10.11 -26.03 32.66
N TRP A 39 -10.05 -24.81 33.20
CA TRP A 39 -10.21 -24.58 34.65
C TRP A 39 -11.67 -24.59 35.11
N THR A 40 -12.59 -24.06 34.30
CA THR A 40 -14.02 -24.01 34.65
C THR A 40 -14.81 -25.25 34.24
N GLY A 41 -14.26 -26.11 33.38
CA GLY A 41 -14.95 -27.29 32.85
C GLY A 41 -16.07 -26.96 31.83
N ILE A 42 -16.29 -25.67 31.55
CA ILE A 42 -17.35 -25.19 30.68
C ILE A 42 -16.78 -24.99 29.27
N LYS A 43 -17.22 -25.82 28.33
CA LYS A 43 -16.80 -25.76 26.91
C LYS A 43 -17.26 -24.48 26.20
N ALA A 44 -18.30 -23.81 26.70
CA ALA A 44 -18.80 -22.57 26.14
C ALA A 44 -17.77 -21.41 26.21
N LEU A 45 -16.86 -21.43 27.19
CA LEU A 45 -15.83 -20.38 27.31
C LEU A 45 -14.83 -20.38 26.15
N LEU A 46 -14.65 -21.50 25.44
CA LEU A 46 -13.84 -21.54 24.22
C LEU A 46 -14.40 -20.61 23.15
N TRP A 47 -15.72 -20.66 22.96
CA TRP A 47 -16.42 -19.83 21.97
C TRP A 47 -16.41 -18.36 22.37
N VAL A 48 -16.51 -18.07 23.67
CA VAL A 48 -16.39 -16.71 24.19
C VAL A 48 -14.99 -16.16 23.95
N GLY A 49 -13.93 -16.93 24.29
CA GLY A 49 -12.55 -16.51 24.04
C GLY A 49 -12.23 -16.31 22.56
N LEU A 50 -12.74 -17.19 21.70
CA LEU A 50 -12.62 -17.04 20.24
C LEU A 50 -13.37 -15.80 19.73
N GLY A 51 -14.60 -15.56 20.22
CA GLY A 51 -15.40 -14.39 19.87
C GLY A 51 -14.72 -13.08 20.29
N PHE A 52 -14.18 -13.02 21.50
CA PHE A 52 -13.40 -11.88 21.98
C PHE A 52 -12.09 -11.71 21.21
N GLY A 53 -11.39 -12.80 20.89
CA GLY A 53 -10.18 -12.75 20.05
C GLY A 53 -10.46 -12.20 18.65
N PHE A 54 -11.56 -12.64 18.03
CA PHE A 54 -11.98 -12.16 16.71
C PHE A 54 -12.41 -10.68 16.75
N ALA A 55 -13.19 -10.29 17.75
CA ALA A 55 -13.58 -8.88 17.96
C ALA A 55 -12.36 -7.98 18.19
N ALA A 56 -11.39 -8.43 19.00
CA ALA A 56 -10.15 -7.71 19.24
C ALA A 56 -9.30 -7.56 17.97
N ALA A 57 -9.23 -8.61 17.14
CA ALA A 57 -8.51 -8.56 15.87
C ALA A 57 -9.14 -7.53 14.90
N ILE A 58 -10.46 -7.53 14.74
CA ILE A 58 -11.17 -6.55 13.90
C ILE A 58 -10.95 -5.13 14.42
N ALA A 59 -11.07 -4.92 15.73
CA ALA A 59 -10.88 -3.60 16.34
C ALA A 59 -9.45 -3.08 16.16
N ASN A 60 -8.44 -3.97 16.17
CA ASN A 60 -7.05 -3.60 15.94
C ASN A 60 -6.81 -3.19 14.48
N VAL A 61 -7.28 -4.00 13.53
CA VAL A 61 -7.18 -3.73 12.09
C VAL A 61 -7.82 -2.40 11.73
N TYR A 62 -9.01 -2.11 12.25
CA TYR A 62 -9.70 -0.85 11.97
C TYR A 62 -8.88 0.38 12.40
N LYS A 63 -8.27 0.33 13.60
CA LYS A 63 -7.40 1.42 14.08
C LYS A 63 -6.17 1.58 13.20
N PHE A 64 -5.50 0.48 12.88
CA PHE A 64 -4.29 0.52 12.05
C PHE A 64 -4.60 0.99 10.62
N TYR A 65 -5.69 0.51 10.01
CA TYR A 65 -6.10 0.92 8.67
C TYR A 65 -6.35 2.43 8.59
N LYS A 66 -7.06 2.98 9.58
CA LYS A 66 -7.35 4.42 9.62
C LYS A 66 -6.09 5.25 9.85
N PHE A 67 -5.09 4.70 10.55
CA PHE A 67 -3.79 5.33 10.73
C PHE A 67 -2.97 5.27 9.44
N GLN A 68 -2.87 4.11 8.78
CA GLN A 68 -2.20 3.93 7.49
C GLN A 68 -2.74 4.87 6.41
N GLN A 69 -4.07 4.97 6.30
CA GLN A 69 -4.70 5.89 5.35
C GLN A 69 -4.32 7.34 5.58
N ARG A 70 -4.16 7.75 6.85
CA ARG A 70 -3.72 9.11 7.20
C ARG A 70 -2.26 9.33 6.86
N GLU A 71 -1.38 8.37 7.14
CA GLU A 71 0.04 8.46 6.77
C GLU A 71 0.20 8.49 5.25
N LEU A 72 -0.59 7.73 4.50
CA LEU A 72 -0.62 7.79 3.03
C LEU A 72 -1.07 9.15 2.52
N HIS A 73 -2.16 9.70 3.07
CA HIS A 73 -2.63 11.05 2.71
C HIS A 73 -1.61 12.15 3.06
N GLU A 74 -0.93 12.02 4.20
CA GLU A 74 0.09 12.98 4.65
C GLU A 74 1.36 12.88 3.80
N LEU A 75 1.68 11.69 3.29
CA LEU A 75 2.72 11.49 2.29
C LEU A 75 2.33 12.09 0.92
N GLU A 76 1.06 12.04 0.53
CA GLU A 76 0.56 12.65 -0.71
C GLU A 76 0.59 14.19 -0.66
N ASP A 77 0.29 14.79 0.49
CA ASP A 77 0.27 16.24 0.69
C ASP A 77 1.67 16.86 0.95
N ASP A 78 2.73 16.05 1.01
CA ASP A 78 4.09 16.56 1.22
C ASP A 78 4.53 17.44 0.02
N PRO A 79 4.90 18.73 0.24
CA PRO A 79 5.30 19.66 -0.82
C PRO A 79 6.47 19.14 -1.68
N LYS A 80 7.26 18.20 -1.16
CA LYS A 80 8.34 17.53 -1.90
C LYS A 80 7.82 16.78 -3.14
N TYR A 81 6.67 16.12 -3.06
CA TYR A 81 6.07 15.44 -4.22
C TYR A 81 5.45 16.44 -5.20
N ALA A 82 4.87 17.54 -4.69
CA ALA A 82 4.35 18.62 -5.53
C ALA A 82 5.47 19.32 -6.32
N GLU A 83 6.65 19.52 -5.71
CA GLU A 83 7.83 20.03 -6.41
C GLU A 83 8.35 19.04 -7.46
N TYR A 84 8.39 17.75 -7.13
CA TYR A 84 8.78 16.71 -8.09
C TYR A 84 7.85 16.69 -9.31
N ALA A 85 6.54 16.70 -9.10
CA ALA A 85 5.54 16.78 -10.17
C ALA A 85 5.70 18.03 -11.06
N LYS A 86 6.04 19.19 -10.46
CA LYS A 86 6.35 20.41 -11.21
C LYS A 86 7.61 20.25 -12.06
N THR A 87 8.66 19.59 -11.55
CA THR A 87 9.89 19.37 -12.31
C THR A 87 9.68 18.43 -13.50
N ILE A 88 8.88 17.37 -13.34
CA ILE A 88 8.55 16.45 -14.44
C ILE A 88 7.74 17.16 -15.52
N LYS A 89 6.69 17.91 -15.14
CA LYS A 89 5.90 18.71 -16.10
C LYS A 89 6.76 19.70 -16.87
N LYS A 90 7.67 20.39 -16.18
CA LYS A 90 8.58 21.35 -16.83
C LYS A 90 9.53 20.66 -17.80
N GLN A 91 10.11 19.52 -17.43
CA GLN A 91 10.96 18.73 -18.32
C GLN A 91 10.21 18.23 -19.56
N GLU A 92 8.95 17.81 -19.39
CA GLU A 92 8.10 17.37 -20.48
C GLU A 92 7.78 18.53 -21.45
N GLU A 93 7.42 19.70 -20.92
CA GLU A 93 7.21 20.92 -21.73
C GLU A 93 8.48 21.31 -22.50
N ASP A 94 9.65 21.31 -21.84
CA ASP A 94 10.94 21.61 -22.47
C ASP A 94 11.29 20.58 -23.57
N ARG A 95 11.00 19.29 -23.34
CA ARG A 95 11.18 18.21 -24.32
C ARG A 95 10.27 18.38 -25.52
N LEU A 96 8.99 18.67 -25.30
CA LEU A 96 8.00 18.93 -26.36
C LEU A 96 8.37 20.17 -27.17
N ALA A 97 8.86 21.24 -26.50
CA ALA A 97 9.32 22.45 -27.16
C ALA A 97 10.58 22.21 -28.02
N MET A 98 11.53 21.39 -27.56
CA MET A 98 12.68 20.99 -28.39
C MET A 98 12.26 20.19 -29.62
N LYS A 99 11.37 19.22 -29.45
CA LYS A 99 10.89 18.38 -30.57
C LYS A 99 10.12 19.18 -31.60
N LYS A 100 9.25 20.10 -31.17
CA LYS A 100 8.52 21.00 -32.06
C LYS A 100 9.43 21.99 -32.82
N LYS A 101 10.58 22.34 -32.25
CA LYS A 101 11.61 23.14 -32.97
C LYS A 101 12.34 22.31 -34.03
N MET A 102 12.50 21.02 -33.81
CA MET A 102 13.21 20.11 -34.71
C MET A 102 12.32 19.62 -35.85
N ASP A 103 11.04 19.36 -35.56
CA ASP A 103 9.98 19.07 -36.52
C ASP A 103 8.75 19.94 -36.19
N PRO A 104 8.42 20.96 -37.01
CA PRO A 104 7.29 21.85 -36.77
C PRO A 104 5.93 21.16 -36.78
N ASN A 105 5.85 19.96 -37.37
CA ASN A 105 4.62 19.19 -37.49
C ASN A 105 4.52 18.06 -36.44
N TYR A 106 5.43 18.04 -35.47
CA TYR A 106 5.47 17.07 -34.37
C TYR A 106 4.21 17.09 -33.50
N SER A 107 3.54 15.95 -33.33
CA SER A 107 2.49 15.74 -32.34
C SER A 107 2.98 14.92 -31.15
N LYS A 108 2.45 15.19 -29.97
CA LYS A 108 2.70 14.38 -28.75
C LYS A 108 2.21 12.94 -28.94
N ASP A 109 1.22 12.72 -29.80
CA ASP A 109 0.63 11.40 -30.08
C ASP A 109 1.61 10.44 -30.79
N ASP A 110 2.62 10.99 -31.47
CA ASP A 110 3.64 10.22 -32.20
C ASP A 110 4.62 9.51 -31.25
N GLU A 111 4.73 9.97 -29.99
CA GLU A 111 5.54 9.31 -28.96
C GLU A 111 4.99 7.94 -28.54
N LYS A 112 3.68 7.68 -28.75
CA LYS A 112 2.99 6.48 -28.27
C LYS A 112 3.58 5.17 -28.82
N TYR A 113 4.24 5.22 -29.97
CA TYR A 113 4.86 4.05 -30.61
C TYR A 113 6.35 3.86 -30.27
N GLY A 114 6.96 4.82 -29.57
CA GLY A 114 8.34 4.75 -29.06
C GLY A 114 8.45 4.39 -27.57
N LEU A 115 7.32 4.16 -26.90
CA LEU A 115 7.24 3.79 -25.49
C LEU A 115 7.67 2.33 -25.32
N ASP A 116 8.77 2.11 -24.60
CA ASP A 116 9.15 0.77 -24.18
C ASP A 116 8.13 0.24 -23.14
N GLU A 117 8.19 -1.06 -22.85
CA GLU A 117 7.15 -1.72 -22.04
C GLU A 117 6.97 -1.12 -20.64
N TRP A 118 7.96 -0.37 -20.15
CA TRP A 118 7.95 0.23 -18.83
C TRP A 118 7.08 1.48 -18.75
N ASP A 119 7.15 2.35 -19.76
CA ASP A 119 6.32 3.57 -19.83
C ASP A 119 4.80 3.26 -19.88
N LYS A 120 4.45 2.08 -20.40
CA LYS A 120 3.05 1.61 -20.46
C LYS A 120 2.52 1.17 -19.10
N GLU A 121 3.39 0.71 -18.20
CA GLU A 121 2.98 0.32 -16.85
C GLU A 121 2.70 1.54 -15.98
N ASP A 122 3.46 2.63 -16.11
CA ASP A 122 3.27 3.84 -15.31
C ASP A 122 1.95 4.56 -15.64
N MET A 123 1.58 4.64 -16.92
CA MET A 123 0.28 5.18 -17.34
C MET A 123 -0.93 4.36 -16.83
N LYS A 124 -0.73 3.09 -16.46
CA LYS A 124 -1.80 2.26 -15.88
C LYS A 124 -2.16 2.70 -14.47
N TRP A 125 -1.25 3.35 -13.76
CA TRP A 125 -1.43 3.82 -12.39
C TRP A 125 -1.91 5.27 -12.29
N GLU A 126 -2.02 5.99 -13.41
CA GLU A 126 -2.50 7.39 -13.47
C GLU A 126 -4.01 7.54 -13.73
N LYS A 127 -4.78 6.44 -13.78
CA LYS A 127 -6.24 6.44 -14.03
C LYS A 127 -7.10 6.28 -12.77
#